data_AF-A0A1Q1FJQ5-F1
#
_entry.id   AF-A0A1Q1FJQ5-F1
#
_cell.length_a   1.000
_cell.length_b   1.000
_cell.length_c   1.000
_cell.angle_alpha   90.00
_cell.angle_beta   90.00
_cell.angle_gamma   90.00
#
_symmetry.space_group_name_H-M   'P 1'
#
loop_
_entity.id
_entity.type
_entity.pdbx_description
1 polymer ?
#
loop_
_entity_poly.entity_id
_entity_poly.type
_entity_poly.pdbx_seq_one_letter_code
_entity_poly.pdbx_strand_id
1 'polypeptide(L)'
;MSDSDTHSGSEEFDPAVEGEVAQPDFDHLTGILTDGLIGALGGLVGTAAMSIGLFVASSLDAFDMASFGILADLTGLDVLFPTNAVALGFLVFLGGGMVTWPLLFAATAAYLPGKTFAIKGLPYGFVLWTGFVLAFSQGIAGGTVTLALYAVLTLVSHLAYGFTLGAVFDYFSDRPETLV
;
A
#
# COMPACT_ATOMS: atom_id res chain seq x y z
N MET A 1 44.24 -45.03 -32.11
CA MET A 1 45.47 -44.30 -32.47
C MET A 1 45.08 -43.40 -33.64
N SER A 2 44.95 -42.09 -33.38
CA SER A 2 45.28 -40.91 -34.20
C SER A 2 45.46 -41.10 -35.72
N ASP A 3 45.04 -40.24 -36.67
CA ASP A 3 44.54 -38.85 -36.75
C ASP A 3 43.83 -38.71 -38.12
N SER A 4 42.70 -37.98 -38.23
CA SER A 4 42.54 -36.62 -38.78
C SER A 4 42.98 -36.41 -40.24
N ASP A 5 42.04 -36.04 -41.12
CA ASP A 5 42.28 -35.03 -42.16
C ASP A 5 40.97 -34.38 -42.65
N THR A 6 41.05 -33.06 -42.71
CA THR A 6 40.04 -32.01 -42.91
C THR A 6 39.70 -31.70 -44.38
N HIS A 7 38.43 -31.41 -44.67
CA HIS A 7 38.01 -30.48 -45.74
C HIS A 7 36.57 -30.00 -45.47
N SER A 8 36.39 -28.79 -44.95
CA SER A 8 36.08 -27.56 -45.70
C SER A 8 34.71 -27.59 -46.39
N GLY A 9 33.70 -27.08 -45.69
CA GLY A 9 32.42 -26.67 -46.25
C GLY A 9 32.00 -25.41 -45.50
N SER A 10 31.94 -24.29 -46.23
CA SER A 10 31.66 -22.94 -45.76
C SER A 10 30.44 -22.85 -44.85
N GLU A 11 30.62 -22.34 -43.62
CA GLU A 11 29.53 -21.82 -42.81
C GLU A 11 28.98 -20.58 -43.52
N GLU A 12 27.86 -20.76 -44.20
CA GLU A 12 27.03 -19.70 -44.74
C GLU A 12 26.59 -18.81 -43.57
N PHE A 13 26.98 -17.54 -43.64
CA PHE A 13 26.64 -16.54 -42.64
C PHE A 13 25.14 -16.29 -42.74
N ASP A 14 24.34 -16.94 -41.91
CA ASP A 14 22.90 -16.71 -41.77
C ASP A 14 22.67 -15.38 -41.03
N PRO A 15 22.18 -14.31 -41.68
CA PRO A 15 21.90 -13.05 -41.01
C PRO A 15 20.51 -13.06 -40.36
N ALA A 16 19.97 -14.20 -39.95
CA ALA A 16 18.73 -14.28 -39.19
C ALA A 16 18.98 -14.13 -37.68
N VAL A 17 19.53 -12.98 -37.26
CA VAL A 17 19.25 -12.43 -35.93
C VAL A 17 18.62 -11.06 -36.13
N GLU A 18 17.51 -11.04 -36.85
CA GLU A 18 16.46 -10.09 -36.52
C GLU A 18 15.93 -10.53 -35.16
N GLY A 19 16.53 -10.00 -34.10
CA GLY A 19 15.95 -10.10 -32.77
C GLY A 19 14.54 -9.57 -32.87
N GLU A 20 13.57 -10.46 -32.76
CA GLU A 20 12.16 -10.09 -32.67
C GLU A 20 12.06 -9.08 -31.53
N VAL A 21 11.87 -7.82 -31.91
CA VAL A 21 11.70 -6.73 -30.96
C VAL A 21 10.40 -7.09 -30.26
N ALA A 22 10.50 -7.65 -29.05
CA ALA A 22 9.35 -8.02 -28.24
C ALA A 22 8.41 -6.81 -28.24
N GLN A 23 7.27 -6.95 -28.92
CA GLN A 23 6.32 -5.86 -28.96
C GLN A 23 5.90 -5.60 -27.52
N PRO A 24 5.84 -4.34 -27.07
CA PRO A 24 5.43 -4.04 -25.72
C PRO A 24 4.06 -4.68 -25.48
N ASP A 25 3.98 -5.60 -24.52
CA ASP A 25 2.73 -6.24 -24.14
C ASP A 25 1.92 -5.24 -23.31
N PHE A 26 1.18 -4.40 -24.02
CA PHE A 26 0.39 -3.33 -23.44
C PHE A 26 -0.77 -3.86 -22.57
N ASP A 27 -1.18 -5.12 -22.73
CA ASP A 27 -2.26 -5.75 -21.95
C ASP A 27 -1.84 -5.98 -20.50
N HIS A 28 -0.57 -6.30 -20.26
CA HIS A 28 -0.03 -6.38 -18.91
C HIS A 28 0.09 -5.00 -18.23
N LEU A 29 0.40 -3.95 -18.99
CA LEU A 29 0.52 -2.60 -18.45
C LEU A 29 -0.83 -1.99 -18.05
N THR A 30 -1.87 -2.21 -18.84
CA THR A 30 -3.24 -1.76 -18.52
C THR A 30 -3.83 -2.51 -17.34
N GLY A 31 -3.53 -3.81 -17.18
CA GLY A 31 -3.88 -4.56 -15.97
C GLY A 31 -3.25 -3.96 -14.72
N ILE A 32 -1.94 -3.69 -14.74
CA ILE A 32 -1.22 -3.06 -13.61
C ILE A 32 -1.79 -1.67 -13.25
N LEU A 33 -2.11 -0.85 -14.26
CA LEU A 33 -2.72 0.46 -14.05
C LEU A 33 -4.11 0.36 -13.43
N THR A 34 -4.91 -0.60 -13.88
CA THR A 34 -6.26 -0.83 -13.37
C THR A 34 -6.21 -1.31 -11.91
N ASP A 35 -5.32 -2.25 -11.60
CA ASP A 35 -5.08 -2.71 -10.23
C ASP A 35 -4.57 -1.58 -9.32
N GLY A 36 -3.71 -0.72 -9.86
CA GLY A 36 -3.24 0.49 -9.18
C GLY A 36 -4.37 1.48 -8.88
N LEU A 37 -5.29 1.68 -9.81
CA LEU A 37 -6.47 2.55 -9.62
C LEU A 37 -7.45 1.97 -8.61
N ILE A 38 -7.73 0.66 -8.67
CA ILE A 38 -8.56 -0.05 -7.68
C ILE A 38 -7.92 0.06 -6.29
N GLY A 39 -6.61 -0.15 -6.21
CA GLY A 39 -5.82 0.09 -5.01
C GLY A 39 -5.97 1.51 -4.49
N ALA A 40 -5.88 2.52 -5.36
CA ALA A 40 -6.03 3.92 -4.99
C ALA A 40 -7.43 4.27 -4.46
N LEU A 41 -8.48 3.73 -5.08
CA LEU A 41 -9.86 3.91 -4.63
C LEU A 41 -10.12 3.19 -3.30
N GLY A 42 -9.64 1.95 -3.17
CA GLY A 42 -9.71 1.20 -1.92
C GLY A 42 -8.93 1.89 -0.80
N GLY A 43 -7.76 2.42 -1.12
CA GLY A 43 -6.94 3.24 -0.24
C GLY A 43 -7.62 4.53 0.18
N LEU A 44 -8.30 5.22 -0.74
CA LEU A 44 -9.08 6.42 -0.42
C LEU A 44 -10.21 6.11 0.56
N VAL A 45 -11.01 5.07 0.29
CA VAL A 45 -12.11 4.67 1.17
C VAL A 45 -11.58 4.22 2.53
N GLY A 46 -10.52 3.41 2.54
CA GLY A 46 -9.85 2.97 3.76
C GLY A 46 -9.29 4.12 4.57
N THR A 47 -8.59 5.05 3.93
CA THR A 47 -7.99 6.22 4.58
C THR A 47 -9.06 7.15 5.13
N ALA A 48 -10.18 7.32 4.43
CA ALA A 48 -11.33 8.06 4.95
C ALA A 48 -11.90 7.40 6.21
N ALA A 49 -12.12 6.07 6.19
CA ALA A 49 -12.59 5.31 7.35
C ALA A 49 -11.63 5.43 8.55
N MET A 50 -10.32 5.33 8.29
CA MET A 50 -9.28 5.51 9.31
C MET A 50 -9.28 6.93 9.88
N SER A 51 -9.39 7.94 9.02
CA SER A 51 -9.39 9.36 9.43
C SER A 51 -10.55 9.67 10.35
N ILE A 52 -11.73 9.10 10.10
CA ILE A 52 -12.89 9.21 11.00
C ILE A 52 -12.55 8.60 12.37
N GLY A 53 -11.96 7.40 12.40
CA GLY A 53 -11.57 6.74 13.65
C GLY A 53 -10.52 7.51 14.45
N LEU A 54 -9.51 8.08 13.77
CA LEU A 54 -8.53 8.97 14.42
C LEU A 54 -9.15 10.28 14.91
N PHE A 55 -10.12 10.83 14.18
CA PHE A 55 -10.87 12.01 14.61
C PHE A 55 -11.69 11.73 15.88
N VAL A 56 -12.33 10.56 15.96
CA VAL A 56 -13.00 10.10 17.18
C VAL A 56 -12.00 9.95 18.33
N ALA A 57 -10.84 9.34 18.09
CA ALA A 57 -9.78 9.23 19.10
C ALA A 57 -9.31 10.60 19.60
N SER A 58 -9.13 11.55 18.69
CA SER A 58 -8.74 12.91 19.05
C SER A 58 -9.81 13.66 19.85
N SER A 59 -11.09 13.47 19.51
CA SER A 59 -12.21 14.06 20.25
C SER A 59 -12.34 13.52 21.68
N LEU A 60 -11.69 12.38 21.98
CA LEU A 60 -11.66 11.74 23.29
C LEU A 60 -10.31 11.94 24.00
N ASP A 61 -9.46 12.86 23.51
CA ASP A 61 -8.10 13.11 23.99
C ASP A 61 -7.18 11.86 23.95
N ALA A 62 -7.55 10.85 23.17
CA ALA A 62 -6.78 9.62 23.01
C ALA A 62 -5.76 9.69 21.86
N PHE A 63 -5.81 10.72 21.01
CA PHE A 63 -4.88 10.92 19.91
C PHE A 63 -4.68 12.41 19.61
N ASP A 64 -3.43 12.85 19.50
CA ASP A 64 -3.13 14.22 19.10
C ASP A 64 -2.85 14.30 17.59
N MET A 65 -3.67 15.06 16.87
CA MET A 65 -3.48 15.30 15.43
C MET A 65 -2.17 16.03 15.11
N ALA A 66 -1.59 16.77 16.05
CA ALA A 66 -0.26 17.36 15.89
C ALA A 66 0.83 16.29 15.69
N SER A 67 0.58 15.06 16.13
CA SER A 67 1.50 13.92 15.95
C SER A 67 1.74 13.58 14.49
N PHE A 68 0.88 14.02 13.55
CA PHE A 68 1.17 13.88 12.13
C PHE A 68 2.48 14.58 11.72
N GLY A 69 2.93 15.60 12.45
CA GLY A 69 4.24 16.24 12.22
C GLY A 69 5.41 15.23 12.24
N ILE A 70 5.28 14.12 12.98
CA ILE A 70 6.27 13.02 12.98
C ILE A 70 6.46 12.47 11.57
N LEU A 71 5.42 12.39 10.75
CA LEU A 71 5.54 11.89 9.37
C LEU A 71 6.29 12.87 8.46
N ALA A 72 6.18 14.18 8.71
CA ALA A 72 6.96 15.17 7.97
C ALA A 72 8.44 15.09 8.34
N ASP A 73 8.76 14.89 9.61
CA ASP A 73 10.13 14.66 10.11
C ASP A 73 10.73 13.36 9.53
N LEU A 74 9.99 12.25 9.59
CA LEU A 74 10.42 10.96 9.03
C LEU A 74 10.65 11.00 7.51
N THR A 75 9.98 11.88 6.79
CA THR A 75 10.16 12.07 5.34
C THR A 75 11.16 13.18 5.00
N GLY A 76 11.64 13.94 5.99
CA GLY A 76 12.50 15.11 5.81
C GLY A 76 11.82 16.29 5.11
N LEU A 77 10.49 16.27 4.99
CA LEU A 77 9.72 17.35 4.35
C LEU A 77 9.66 18.60 5.21
N ASP A 78 9.81 18.45 6.53
CA ASP A 78 9.92 19.53 7.49
C ASP A 78 11.13 20.45 7.23
N VAL A 79 12.24 19.90 6.72
CA VAL A 79 13.43 20.69 6.32
C VAL A 79 13.10 21.65 5.17
N LEU A 80 12.28 21.20 4.22
CA LEU A 80 11.87 21.99 3.06
C LEU A 80 10.76 23.00 3.40
N PHE A 81 9.92 22.66 4.37
CA PHE A 81 8.71 23.42 4.71
C PHE A 81 8.46 23.46 6.23
N PRO A 82 9.33 24.15 6.99
CA PRO A 82 9.36 24.07 8.46
C PRO A 82 8.09 24.61 9.14
N THR A 83 7.38 25.52 8.50
CA THR A 83 6.18 26.16 9.08
C THR A 83 4.93 25.27 9.01
N ASN A 84 4.93 24.21 8.19
CA ASN A 84 3.71 23.44 7.86
C ASN A 84 3.87 21.92 8.10
N ALA A 85 4.77 21.51 8.99
CA ALA A 85 5.11 20.10 9.23
C ALA A 85 3.88 19.20 9.49
N VAL A 86 2.91 19.65 10.31
CA VAL A 86 1.70 18.86 10.59
C VAL A 86 0.86 18.63 9.34
N ALA A 87 0.63 19.68 8.53
CA ALA A 87 -0.16 19.57 7.30
C ALA A 87 0.54 18.66 6.28
N LEU A 88 1.87 18.75 6.17
CA LEU A 88 2.66 17.88 5.29
C LEU A 88 2.63 16.43 5.76
N GLY A 89 2.78 16.20 7.05
CA GLY A 89 2.65 14.88 7.64
C GLY A 89 1.28 14.27 7.40
N PHE A 90 0.22 15.08 7.47
CA PHE A 90 -1.12 14.64 7.11
C PHE A 90 -1.25 14.29 5.62
N LEU A 91 -0.62 15.05 4.71
CA LEU A 91 -0.57 14.69 3.29
C LEU A 91 0.23 13.41 3.03
N VAL A 92 1.33 13.19 3.75
CA VAL A 92 2.09 11.93 3.72
C VAL A 92 1.22 10.77 4.21
N PHE A 93 0.47 10.97 5.29
CA PHE A 93 -0.51 10.00 5.78
C PHE A 93 -1.56 9.66 4.71
N LEU A 94 -2.16 10.66 4.06
CA LEU A 94 -3.13 10.45 2.99
C LEU A 94 -2.51 9.73 1.79
N GLY A 95 -1.37 10.20 1.30
CA GLY A 95 -0.68 9.59 0.17
C GLY A 95 -0.24 8.15 0.45
N GLY A 96 0.29 7.89 1.64
CA GLY A 96 0.65 6.55 2.08
C GLY A 96 -0.57 5.62 2.20
N GLY A 97 -1.65 6.10 2.83
CA GLY A 97 -2.93 5.40 2.97
C GLY A 97 -3.64 5.12 1.65
N MET A 98 -3.46 6.00 0.66
CA MET A 98 -4.09 5.87 -0.65
C MET A 98 -3.25 5.08 -1.65
N VAL A 99 -1.93 5.04 -1.52
CA VAL A 99 -1.07 4.48 -2.57
C VAL A 99 -0.14 3.41 -2.03
N THR A 100 0.74 3.76 -1.10
CA THR A 100 1.79 2.85 -0.61
C THR A 100 1.22 1.60 0.04
N TRP A 101 0.28 1.77 0.97
CA TRP A 101 -0.31 0.66 1.70
C TRP A 101 -1.24 -0.19 0.81
N PRO A 102 -2.13 0.37 -0.02
CA PRO A 102 -2.92 -0.43 -0.96
C PRO A 102 -2.11 -1.26 -1.95
N LEU A 103 -1.01 -0.72 -2.48
CA LEU A 103 -0.12 -1.49 -3.36
C LEU A 103 0.55 -2.63 -2.60
N LEU A 104 1.00 -2.40 -1.37
CA LEU A 104 1.53 -3.45 -0.51
C LEU A 104 0.47 -4.51 -0.19
N PHE A 105 -0.77 -4.11 0.05
CA PHE A 105 -1.89 -5.03 0.25
C PHE A 105 -2.11 -5.89 -1.00
N ALA A 106 -2.20 -5.29 -2.19
CA ALA A 106 -2.34 -6.03 -3.44
C ALA A 106 -1.23 -7.07 -3.64
N ALA A 107 0.02 -6.69 -3.35
CA ALA A 107 1.18 -7.58 -3.46
C ALA A 107 1.20 -8.73 -2.42
N THR A 108 0.58 -8.53 -1.25
CA THR A 108 0.64 -9.50 -0.12
C THR A 108 -0.67 -10.25 0.13
N ALA A 109 -1.78 -9.82 -0.46
CA ALA A 109 -3.12 -10.35 -0.21
C ALA A 109 -3.27 -11.84 -0.55
N ALA A 110 -2.45 -12.39 -1.45
CA ALA A 110 -2.42 -13.82 -1.74
C ALA A 110 -2.02 -14.67 -0.52
N TYR A 111 -1.22 -14.12 0.39
CA TYR A 111 -0.66 -14.82 1.54
C TYR A 111 -1.45 -14.59 2.84
N LEU A 112 -2.40 -13.66 2.84
CA LEU A 112 -3.17 -13.32 4.03
C LEU A 112 -4.33 -14.31 4.24
N PRO A 113 -4.64 -14.66 5.50
CA PRO A 113 -5.76 -15.54 5.79
C PRO A 113 -7.09 -14.86 5.48
N GLY A 114 -8.00 -15.59 4.82
CA GLY A 114 -9.33 -15.11 4.46
C GLY A 114 -9.75 -15.57 3.07
N LYS A 115 -11.06 -15.74 2.87
CA LYS A 115 -11.62 -16.14 1.57
C LYS A 115 -11.84 -14.96 0.62
N THR A 116 -12.13 -13.78 1.17
CA THR A 116 -12.36 -12.54 0.41
C THR A 116 -11.30 -11.50 0.77
N PHE A 117 -11.06 -10.52 -0.11
CA PHE A 117 -10.12 -9.43 0.15
C PHE A 117 -10.52 -8.61 1.39
N ALA A 118 -11.82 -8.39 1.64
CA ALA A 118 -12.30 -7.71 2.85
C ALA A 118 -11.82 -8.40 4.14
N ILE A 119 -11.90 -9.74 4.20
CA ILE A 119 -11.46 -10.50 5.37
C ILE A 119 -9.93 -10.52 5.47
N LYS A 120 -9.23 -10.63 4.34
CA LYS A 120 -7.76 -10.51 4.28
C LYS A 120 -7.27 -9.13 4.72
N GLY A 121 -8.09 -8.10 4.56
CA GLY A 121 -7.82 -6.75 5.02
C GLY A 121 -7.68 -6.61 6.54
N LEU A 122 -8.37 -7.45 7.33
CA LEU A 122 -8.31 -7.39 8.80
C LEU A 122 -6.90 -7.70 9.36
N PRO A 123 -6.25 -8.86 9.05
CA PRO A 123 -4.90 -9.12 9.50
C PRO A 123 -3.89 -8.11 8.92
N TYR A 124 -4.11 -7.62 7.70
CA TYR A 124 -3.29 -6.56 7.12
C TYR A 124 -3.34 -5.27 7.94
N GLY A 125 -4.54 -4.78 8.26
CA GLY A 125 -4.75 -3.62 9.11
C GLY A 125 -4.16 -3.81 10.51
N PHE A 126 -4.28 -5.01 11.08
CA PHE A 126 -3.64 -5.34 12.36
C PHE A 126 -2.11 -5.21 12.30
N VAL A 127 -1.46 -5.68 11.23
CA VAL A 127 -0.01 -5.53 11.05
C VAL A 127 0.37 -4.06 10.96
N LEU A 128 -0.34 -3.27 10.15
CA LEU A 128 -0.10 -1.81 10.05
C LEU A 128 -0.28 -1.11 11.40
N TRP A 129 -1.29 -1.50 12.16
CA TRP A 129 -1.55 -0.98 13.49
C TRP A 129 -0.35 -1.15 14.43
N THR A 130 0.39 -2.26 14.35
CA THR A 130 1.56 -2.46 15.22
C THR A 130 2.64 -1.39 15.00
N GLY A 131 2.87 -0.98 13.75
CA GLY A 131 3.78 0.13 13.45
C GLY A 131 3.24 1.46 13.93
N PHE A 132 1.96 1.73 13.67
CA PHE A 132 1.30 2.97 14.06
C PHE A 132 1.26 3.15 15.58
N VAL A 133 0.79 2.14 16.31
CA VAL A 133 0.57 2.25 17.75
C VAL A 133 1.87 2.58 18.48
N LEU A 134 3.00 2.03 18.03
CA LEU A 134 4.31 2.31 18.59
C LEU A 134 4.83 3.69 18.18
N ALA A 135 4.76 4.04 16.90
CA ALA A 135 5.29 5.30 16.38
C ALA A 135 4.59 6.54 16.97
N PHE A 136 3.28 6.44 17.24
CA PHE A 136 2.45 7.56 17.70
C PHE A 136 2.07 7.47 19.19
N SER A 137 2.65 6.53 19.95
CA SER A 137 2.40 6.42 21.39
C SER A 137 3.12 7.49 22.23
N GLN A 138 4.17 8.07 21.66
CA GLN A 138 5.01 9.05 22.36
C GLN A 138 4.21 10.34 22.61
N GLY A 139 4.19 10.80 23.85
CA GLY A 139 3.52 12.05 24.21
C GLY A 139 2.05 11.92 24.64
N ILE A 140 1.48 10.71 24.66
CA ILE A 140 0.13 10.50 25.23
C ILE A 140 0.17 10.69 26.74
N ALA A 141 -0.24 11.89 27.18
CA ALA A 141 -0.39 12.24 28.59
C ALA A 141 -1.77 11.78 29.07
N GLY A 142 -1.83 10.97 30.13
CA GLY A 142 -3.11 10.50 30.67
C GLY A 142 -3.11 9.11 31.33
N GLY A 143 -1.93 8.51 31.52
CA GLY A 143 -1.79 7.23 32.20
C GLY A 143 -2.30 6.02 31.41
N THR A 144 -2.41 4.86 32.08
CA THR A 144 -2.69 3.56 31.45
C THR A 144 -4.05 3.51 30.74
N VAL A 145 -5.06 4.22 31.26
CA VAL A 145 -6.41 4.23 30.68
C VAL A 145 -6.42 4.93 29.31
N THR A 146 -5.79 6.11 29.22
CA THR A 146 -5.69 6.87 27.96
C THR A 146 -4.86 6.11 26.94
N LEU A 147 -3.78 5.45 27.36
CA LEU A 147 -2.97 4.59 26.49
C LEU A 147 -3.77 3.39 25.96
N ALA A 148 -4.61 2.76 26.80
CA ALA A 148 -5.49 1.69 26.38
C ALA A 148 -6.56 2.18 25.40
N LEU A 149 -7.14 3.35 25.66
CA LEU A 149 -8.13 3.97 24.77
C LEU A 149 -7.53 4.30 23.40
N TYR A 150 -6.34 4.90 23.38
CA TYR A 150 -5.53 5.11 22.18
C TYR A 150 -5.31 3.81 21.41
N ALA A 151 -4.80 2.78 22.08
CA ALA A 151 -4.49 1.50 21.45
C ALA A 151 -5.73 0.85 20.82
N VAL A 152 -6.88 0.88 21.52
CA VAL A 152 -8.13 0.29 21.03
C VAL A 152 -8.72 1.09 19.88
N LEU A 153 -8.81 2.42 20.00
CA LEU A 153 -9.42 3.25 18.95
C LEU A 153 -8.58 3.25 17.68
N THR A 154 -7.25 3.29 17.81
CA THR A 154 -6.35 3.15 16.65
C THR A 154 -6.44 1.75 16.05
N LEU A 155 -6.54 0.69 16.85
CA LEU A 155 -6.73 -0.67 16.36
C LEU A 155 -8.01 -0.78 15.52
N VAL A 156 -9.14 -0.32 16.06
CA VAL A 156 -10.42 -0.32 15.34
C VAL A 156 -10.31 0.48 14.03
N SER A 157 -9.63 1.62 14.05
CA SER A 157 -9.41 2.45 12.86
C SER A 157 -8.62 1.72 11.77
N HIS A 158 -7.59 0.96 12.15
CA HIS A 158 -6.77 0.19 11.22
C HIS A 158 -7.48 -1.06 10.70
N LEU A 159 -8.29 -1.71 11.54
CA LEU A 159 -9.14 -2.81 11.09
C LEU A 159 -10.18 -2.31 10.09
N ALA A 160 -10.79 -1.15 10.34
CA ALA A 160 -11.71 -0.51 9.41
C ALA A 160 -11.02 -0.13 8.09
N TYR A 161 -9.81 0.46 8.16
CA TYR A 161 -8.98 0.73 6.98
C TYR A 161 -8.76 -0.53 6.13
N GLY A 162 -8.24 -1.59 6.74
CA GLY A 162 -7.93 -2.83 6.03
C GLY A 162 -9.17 -3.51 5.45
N PHE A 163 -10.24 -3.60 6.25
CA PHE A 163 -11.50 -4.19 5.80
C PHE A 163 -12.10 -3.45 4.60
N THR A 164 -12.19 -2.12 4.67
CA THR A 164 -12.80 -1.31 3.61
C THR A 164 -11.94 -1.28 2.34
N LEU A 165 -10.61 -1.21 2.49
CA LEU A 165 -9.67 -1.43 1.39
C LEU A 165 -9.97 -2.76 0.67
N GLY A 166 -10.00 -3.85 1.43
CA GLY A 166 -10.28 -5.18 0.88
C GLY A 166 -11.69 -5.31 0.27
N ALA A 167 -12.70 -4.67 0.85
CA ALA A 167 -14.07 -4.67 0.32
C ALA A 167 -14.17 -3.97 -1.04
N VAL A 168 -13.36 -2.93 -1.27
CA VAL A 168 -13.27 -2.29 -2.59
C VAL A 168 -12.60 -3.23 -3.60
N PHE A 169 -11.54 -3.94 -3.21
CA PHE A 169 -10.95 -4.98 -4.06
C PHE A 169 -11.94 -6.09 -4.42
N ASP A 170 -12.71 -6.60 -3.46
CA ASP A 170 -13.78 -7.57 -3.71
C ASP A 170 -14.80 -7.01 -4.72
N TYR A 171 -15.26 -5.77 -4.52
CA TYR A 171 -16.24 -5.12 -5.40
C TYR A 171 -15.78 -4.99 -6.86
N PHE A 172 -14.49 -4.71 -7.09
CA PHE A 172 -13.96 -4.61 -8.45
C PHE A 172 -13.54 -5.97 -9.04
N SER A 173 -13.16 -6.94 -8.20
CA SER A 173 -12.81 -8.31 -8.65
C SER A 173 -14.03 -9.12 -9.09
N ASP A 174 -15.20 -8.89 -8.48
CA ASP A 174 -16.44 -9.60 -8.79
C ASP A 174 -17.27 -8.95 -9.91
N ARG A 175 -16.77 -7.88 -10.56
CA ARG A 175 -17.48 -7.26 -11.68
C ARG A 175 -17.31 -8.09 -12.95
N PRO A 176 -18.40 -8.55 -13.60
CA PRO A 176 -18.33 -8.92 -15.01
C PRO A 176 -17.87 -7.68 -15.79
N GLU A 177 -16.98 -7.86 -16.77
CA GLU A 177 -16.46 -6.77 -17.60
C GLU A 177 -17.61 -5.88 -18.07
N THR A 178 -17.69 -4.68 -17.51
CA THR A 178 -18.69 -3.69 -17.90
C THR A 178 -17.95 -2.53 -18.52
N LEU A 179 -18.16 -2.44 -19.84
CA LEU A 179 -17.84 -1.35 -20.75
C LEU A 179 -16.47 -1.42 -21.45
N VAL A 180 -16.21 -2.55 -22.15
CA VAL A 180 -16.10 -2.56 -23.62
C VAL A 180 -16.71 -3.84 -24.18
#